data_AF-A0A0P0SN99-F1
#
_entry.id   AF-A0A0P0SN99-F1
#
_cell.length_a   1.000
_cell.length_b   1.000
_cell.length_c   1.000
_cell.angle_alpha   90.00
_cell.angle_beta   90.00
_cell.angle_gamma   90.00
#
_symmetry.space_group_name_H-M   'P 1'
#
loop_
_entity.id
_entity.type
_entity.pdbx_description
1 polymer ?
#
loop_
_entity_poly.entity_id
_entity_poly.type
_entity_poly.pdbx_seq_one_letter_code
_entity_poly.pdbx_strand_id
1 'polypeptide(L)'
;MIANNKAWESAQVVRRDWLRELFARKAAPKGAAIFVAAEVAQGDHDLRRAMESGNALASTLLGLSDAGGGYGYYSGRPSPIAEAARSSSAARATMLALALVLAAYEDGTSRDSWRNPTPATRRYFAQLRDWGYALADVEQLVLTDDATKDTTDAPQGAGDAVDVNEQGAPEGEEDSEAAALG
;
A
#
# COMPACT_ATOMS: atom_id res chain seq x y z
N MET A 1 -12.79 -3.16 17.88
CA MET A 1 -12.29 -3.76 16.62
C MET A 1 -13.38 -3.99 15.59
N ILE A 2 -14.46 -4.72 15.89
CA ILE A 2 -15.56 -4.98 14.92
C ILE A 2 -16.17 -3.67 14.38
N ALA A 3 -16.38 -2.67 15.25
CA ALA A 3 -16.89 -1.35 14.85
C ALA A 3 -16.01 -0.67 13.78
N ASN A 4 -14.68 -0.63 13.99
CA ASN A 4 -13.73 -0.05 13.02
C ASN A 4 -13.72 -0.84 11.71
N ASN A 5 -13.81 -2.17 11.75
CA ASN A 5 -13.86 -2.97 10.52
C ASN A 5 -15.12 -2.70 9.70
N LYS A 6 -16.27 -2.46 10.36
CA LYS A 6 -17.52 -2.07 9.69
C LYS A 6 -17.48 -0.63 9.18
N ALA A 7 -16.89 0.28 9.96
CA ALA A 7 -16.66 1.65 9.54
C ALA A 7 -15.74 1.71 8.31
N TRP A 8 -14.69 0.87 8.27
CA TRP A 8 -13.76 0.77 7.15
C TRP A 8 -14.46 0.36 5.86
N GLU A 9 -15.32 -0.65 5.89
CA GLU A 9 -16.09 -1.05 4.70
C GLU A 9 -17.00 0.07 4.20
N SER A 10 -17.67 0.75 5.12
CA SER A 10 -18.54 1.87 4.78
C SER A 10 -17.74 3.01 4.15
N ALA A 11 -16.59 3.34 4.75
CA ALA A 11 -15.67 4.35 4.25
C ALA A 11 -15.07 3.98 2.89
N GLN A 12 -14.76 2.70 2.66
CA GLN A 12 -14.25 2.22 1.38
C GLN A 12 -15.25 2.43 0.24
N VAL A 13 -16.55 2.26 0.47
CA VAL A 13 -17.59 2.57 -0.53
C VAL A 13 -17.54 4.06 -0.88
N VAL A 14 -17.58 4.93 0.14
CA VAL A 14 -17.54 6.39 -0.03
C VAL A 14 -16.26 6.83 -0.73
N ARG A 15 -15.10 6.26 -0.37
CA ARG A 15 -13.80 6.56 -0.99
C ARG A 15 -13.77 6.15 -2.46
N ARG A 16 -14.30 4.98 -2.80
CA ARG A 16 -14.39 4.52 -4.20
C ARG A 16 -15.35 5.37 -5.01
N ASP A 17 -16.46 5.83 -4.43
CA ASP A 17 -17.37 6.78 -5.09
C ASP A 17 -16.66 8.11 -5.37
N TRP A 18 -15.95 8.66 -4.38
CA TRP A 18 -15.14 9.87 -4.56
C TRP A 18 -14.04 9.70 -5.63
N LEU A 19 -13.39 8.53 -5.71
CA LEU A 19 -12.40 8.25 -6.77
C LEU A 19 -13.05 8.26 -8.16
N ARG A 20 -14.26 7.70 -8.31
CA ARG A 20 -15.00 7.77 -9.59
C ARG A 20 -15.29 9.22 -9.97
N GLU A 21 -15.76 10.03 -9.02
CA GLU A 21 -16.01 11.46 -9.23
C GLU A 21 -14.73 12.22 -9.59
N LEU A 22 -13.61 11.90 -8.94
CA LEU A 22 -12.30 12.45 -9.25
C LEU A 22 -11.91 12.13 -10.70
N PHE A 23 -12.01 10.87 -11.11
CA PHE A 23 -11.59 10.42 -12.44
C PHE A 23 -12.51 10.88 -13.57
N ALA A 24 -13.75 11.26 -13.26
CA ALA A 24 -14.68 11.86 -14.21
C ALA A 24 -14.33 13.33 -14.55
N ARG A 25 -13.45 14.00 -13.79
CA ARG A 25 -13.06 15.39 -14.04
C ARG A 25 -12.24 15.52 -15.33
N LYS A 26 -12.33 16.71 -15.96
CA LYS A 26 -11.62 17.02 -17.22
C LYS A 26 -10.09 16.99 -17.10
N ALA A 27 -9.55 17.31 -15.93
CA ALA A 27 -8.12 17.37 -15.67
C ALA A 27 -7.81 16.81 -14.28
N ALA A 28 -6.64 16.19 -14.14
CA ALA A 28 -6.15 15.69 -12.86
C ALA A 28 -5.90 16.84 -11.87
N PRO A 29 -5.94 16.58 -10.56
CA PRO A 29 -5.58 17.58 -9.54
C PRO A 29 -4.18 18.15 -9.76
N LYS A 30 -3.95 19.35 -9.23
CA LYS A 30 -2.62 19.96 -9.21
C LYS A 30 -1.64 19.01 -8.51
N GLY A 31 -0.48 18.81 -9.12
CA GLY A 31 0.57 17.92 -8.60
C GLY A 31 0.39 16.44 -8.94
N ALA A 32 -0.70 16.02 -9.60
CA ALA A 32 -0.95 14.62 -9.93
C ALA A 32 0.20 13.95 -10.70
N ALA A 33 0.78 14.63 -11.69
CA ALA A 33 1.91 14.08 -12.45
C ALA A 33 3.17 13.87 -11.58
N ILE A 34 3.40 14.74 -10.60
CA ILE A 34 4.52 14.63 -9.65
C ILE A 34 4.28 13.43 -8.74
N PHE A 35 3.08 13.30 -8.18
CA PHE A 35 2.70 12.15 -7.35
C PHE A 35 2.85 10.84 -8.12
N VAL A 36 2.33 10.75 -9.34
CA VAL A 36 2.45 9.56 -10.19
C VAL A 36 3.92 9.18 -10.43
N ALA A 37 4.77 10.15 -10.79
CA ALA A 37 6.18 9.88 -11.02
C ALA A 37 6.89 9.38 -9.75
N ALA A 38 6.57 9.96 -8.60
CA ALA A 38 7.12 9.54 -7.30
C ALA A 38 6.70 8.12 -6.94
N GLU A 39 5.41 7.79 -7.01
CA GLU A 39 4.90 6.47 -6.63
C GLU A 39 5.35 5.36 -7.60
N VAL A 40 5.44 5.66 -8.91
CA VAL A 40 6.03 4.73 -9.88
C VAL A 40 7.51 4.47 -9.55
N ALA A 41 8.26 5.49 -9.12
CA ALA A 41 9.66 5.34 -8.73
C ALA A 41 9.84 4.57 -7.41
N GLN A 42 8.87 4.62 -6.48
CA GLN A 42 8.88 3.80 -5.27
C GLN A 42 8.71 2.30 -5.58
N GLY A 43 7.90 1.97 -6.58
CA GLY A 43 7.75 0.58 -7.04
C GLY A 43 7.15 -0.36 -5.99
N ASP A 44 6.24 0.14 -5.15
CA ASP A 44 5.62 -0.63 -4.08
C ASP A 44 4.96 -1.92 -4.60
N HIS A 45 4.84 -2.90 -3.71
CA HIS A 45 4.28 -4.21 -4.03
C HIS A 45 2.89 -4.13 -4.68
N ASP A 46 1.97 -3.33 -4.13
CA ASP A 46 0.59 -3.27 -4.64
C ASP A 46 0.51 -2.64 -6.04
N LEU A 47 1.36 -1.65 -6.31
CA LEU A 47 1.48 -1.07 -7.65
C LEU A 47 1.99 -2.09 -8.66
N ARG A 48 3.05 -2.84 -8.33
CA ARG A 48 3.59 -3.89 -9.20
C ARG A 48 2.58 -5.01 -9.44
N ARG A 49 1.92 -5.50 -8.37
CA ARG A 49 0.84 -6.49 -8.44
C ARG A 49 -0.30 -6.02 -9.35
N ALA A 50 -0.71 -4.76 -9.25
CA ALA A 50 -1.77 -4.21 -10.10
C ALA A 50 -1.36 -4.17 -11.58
N MET A 51 -0.09 -3.87 -11.88
CA MET A 51 0.44 -3.89 -13.25
C MET A 51 0.42 -5.31 -13.84
N GLU A 52 0.81 -6.32 -13.07
CA GLU A 52 0.81 -7.72 -13.49
C GLU A 52 -0.61 -8.27 -13.73
N SER A 53 -1.55 -7.90 -12.85
CA SER A 53 -2.96 -8.33 -12.90
C SER A 53 -3.86 -7.46 -13.78
N GLY A 54 -3.32 -6.43 -14.42
CA GLY A 54 -4.05 -5.56 -15.35
C GLY A 54 -4.97 -4.51 -14.71
N ASN A 55 -4.85 -4.30 -13.39
CA ASN A 55 -5.49 -3.22 -12.64
C ASN A 55 -7.01 -3.10 -12.91
N ALA A 56 -7.74 -4.18 -12.62
CA ALA A 56 -9.18 -4.26 -12.86
C ALA A 56 -9.98 -3.19 -12.11
N LEU A 57 -9.52 -2.80 -10.90
CA LEU A 57 -10.16 -1.74 -10.14
C LEU A 57 -10.05 -0.39 -10.86
N ALA A 58 -8.91 -0.03 -11.44
CA ALA A 58 -8.78 1.21 -12.23
C ALA A 58 -9.78 1.23 -13.38
N SER A 59 -9.91 0.13 -14.13
CA SER A 59 -10.86 0.04 -15.25
C SER A 59 -12.30 0.22 -14.77
N THR A 60 -12.62 -0.35 -13.61
CA THR A 60 -13.96 -0.25 -12.99
C THR A 60 -14.25 1.17 -12.52
N LEU A 61 -13.31 1.82 -11.85
CA LEU A 61 -13.48 3.20 -11.36
C LEU A 61 -13.51 4.23 -12.51
N LEU A 62 -12.87 3.92 -13.65
CA LEU A 62 -12.90 4.74 -14.86
C LEU A 62 -14.15 4.50 -15.72
N GLY A 63 -14.97 3.49 -15.41
CA GLY A 63 -16.12 3.10 -16.24
C GLY A 63 -15.72 2.47 -17.58
N LEU A 64 -14.54 1.85 -17.66
CA LEU A 64 -13.98 1.24 -18.88
C LEU A 64 -14.07 -0.29 -18.90
N SER A 65 -14.57 -0.91 -17.82
CA SER A 65 -14.72 -2.37 -17.75
C SER A 65 -15.85 -2.87 -18.65
N ASP A 66 -15.58 -3.88 -19.50
CA ASP A 66 -16.65 -4.66 -20.15
C ASP A 66 -17.23 -5.73 -19.20
N ALA A 67 -18.41 -6.26 -19.55
CA ALA A 67 -19.06 -7.34 -18.81
C ALA A 67 -18.32 -8.69 -18.90
N GLY A 68 -17.27 -8.79 -19.73
CA GLY A 68 -16.53 -10.03 -19.99
C GLY A 68 -15.41 -10.29 -18.99
N GLY A 69 -14.92 -9.25 -18.30
CA GLY A 69 -13.85 -9.36 -17.31
C GLY A 69 -12.48 -9.76 -17.90
N GLY A 70 -11.42 -9.47 -17.15
CA GLY A 70 -10.07 -9.92 -17.49
C GLY A 70 -9.36 -9.08 -18.56
N TYR A 71 -8.78 -7.97 -18.12
CA TYR A 71 -7.70 -7.29 -18.84
C TYR A 71 -6.41 -7.49 -18.05
N GLY A 72 -5.29 -7.67 -18.73
CA GLY A 72 -4.01 -7.89 -18.08
C GLY A 72 -3.03 -8.68 -18.93
N TYR A 73 -1.78 -8.72 -18.50
CA TYR A 73 -0.68 -9.32 -19.25
C TYR A 73 -0.99 -10.76 -19.70
N TYR A 74 -1.63 -11.55 -18.83
CA TYR A 74 -1.99 -12.96 -19.10
C TYR A 74 -3.27 -13.15 -19.92
N SER A 75 -4.07 -12.10 -20.11
CA SER A 75 -5.35 -12.21 -20.86
C SER A 75 -5.16 -12.16 -22.38
N GLY A 76 -4.00 -11.70 -22.86
CA GLY A 76 -3.76 -11.44 -24.28
C GLY A 76 -4.60 -10.28 -24.87
N ARG A 77 -5.49 -9.67 -24.08
CA ARG A 77 -6.32 -8.53 -24.48
C ARG A 77 -5.61 -7.22 -24.10
N PRO A 78 -5.55 -6.22 -24.99
CA PRO A 78 -5.05 -4.91 -24.63
C PRO A 78 -5.83 -4.32 -23.45
N SER A 79 -5.14 -3.59 -22.58
CA SER A 79 -5.79 -2.84 -21.50
C SER A 79 -6.70 -1.74 -22.09
N PRO A 80 -7.96 -1.62 -21.67
CA PRO A 80 -8.86 -0.56 -22.14
C PRO A 80 -8.35 0.82 -21.72
N ILE A 81 -7.62 0.91 -20.60
CA ILE A 81 -6.95 2.13 -20.16
C ILE A 81 -5.82 2.50 -21.13
N ALA A 82 -5.05 1.53 -21.60
CA ALA A 82 -3.98 1.77 -22.58
C ALA A 82 -4.55 2.23 -23.93
N GLU A 83 -5.68 1.67 -24.37
CA GLU A 83 -6.41 2.14 -25.54
C GLU A 83 -6.92 3.57 -25.36
N ALA A 84 -7.58 3.87 -24.24
CA ALA A 84 -8.05 5.21 -23.93
C ALA A 84 -6.92 6.24 -23.88
N ALA A 85 -5.73 5.85 -23.39
CA ALA A 85 -4.58 6.73 -23.30
C ALA A 85 -4.04 7.14 -24.68
N ARG A 86 -4.00 6.22 -25.66
CA ARG A 86 -3.45 6.49 -27.00
C ARG A 86 -4.23 7.54 -27.78
N SER A 87 -5.52 7.70 -27.51
CA SER A 87 -6.40 8.67 -28.18
C SER A 87 -6.73 9.90 -27.31
N SER A 88 -6.12 10.00 -26.12
CA SER A 88 -6.42 11.05 -25.15
C SER A 88 -5.55 12.30 -25.31
N SER A 89 -6.07 13.45 -24.86
CA SER A 89 -5.23 14.63 -24.60
C SER A 89 -4.23 14.35 -23.47
N ALA A 90 -3.14 15.14 -23.40
CA ALA A 90 -2.15 15.01 -22.33
C ALA A 90 -2.77 15.12 -20.93
N ALA A 91 -3.71 16.06 -20.73
CA ALA A 91 -4.40 16.23 -19.45
C ALA A 91 -5.22 14.98 -19.06
N ARG A 92 -5.90 14.36 -20.03
CA ARG A 92 -6.66 13.13 -19.79
C ARG A 92 -5.73 11.93 -19.57
N ALA A 93 -4.59 11.86 -20.26
CA ALA A 93 -3.57 10.84 -20.05
C ALA A 93 -2.97 10.92 -18.64
N THR A 94 -2.72 12.12 -18.10
CA THR A 94 -2.33 12.29 -16.70
C THR A 94 -3.39 11.77 -15.74
N MET A 95 -4.67 12.00 -16.01
CA MET A 95 -5.76 11.44 -15.18
C MET A 95 -5.79 9.90 -15.24
N LEU A 96 -5.58 9.29 -16.41
CA LEU A 96 -5.50 7.83 -16.56
C LEU A 96 -4.32 7.26 -15.77
N ALA A 97 -3.15 7.89 -15.86
CA ALA A 97 -1.96 7.48 -15.11
C ALA A 97 -2.20 7.60 -13.59
N LEU A 98 -2.84 8.68 -13.15
CA LEU A 98 -3.22 8.85 -11.75
C LEU A 98 -4.20 7.74 -11.30
N ALA A 99 -5.19 7.43 -12.11
CA ALA A 99 -6.18 6.40 -11.78
C ALA A 99 -5.54 5.02 -11.62
N LEU A 100 -4.56 4.67 -12.46
CA LEU A 100 -3.80 3.43 -12.32
C LEU A 100 -3.09 3.34 -10.96
N VAL A 101 -2.39 4.40 -10.55
CA VAL A 101 -1.66 4.43 -9.28
C VAL A 101 -2.62 4.38 -8.09
N LEU A 102 -3.64 5.24 -8.05
CA LEU A 102 -4.56 5.30 -6.92
C LEU A 102 -5.40 4.03 -6.79
N ALA A 103 -5.84 3.42 -7.89
CA ALA A 103 -6.59 2.18 -7.85
C ALA A 103 -5.73 1.00 -7.37
N ALA A 104 -4.44 0.99 -7.69
CA ALA A 104 -3.54 -0.05 -7.18
C ALA A 104 -3.42 0.01 -5.66
N TYR A 105 -3.19 1.21 -5.10
CA TYR A 105 -3.14 1.38 -3.65
C TYR A 105 -4.48 1.13 -2.98
N GLU A 106 -5.59 1.56 -3.61
CA GLU A 106 -6.94 1.30 -3.11
C GLU A 106 -7.25 -0.21 -3.03
N ASP A 107 -6.86 -0.98 -4.04
CA ASP A 107 -7.04 -2.44 -4.07
C ASP A 107 -6.16 -3.17 -3.05
N GLY A 108 -4.98 -2.60 -2.73
CA GLY A 108 -4.09 -3.09 -1.68
C GLY A 108 -4.58 -2.82 -0.25
N THR A 109 -5.62 -1.99 -0.07
CA THR A 109 -6.17 -1.73 1.27
C THR A 109 -7.07 -2.85 1.79
N SER A 110 -7.15 -2.99 3.11
CA SER A 110 -8.04 -3.95 3.77
C SER A 110 -8.58 -3.39 5.09
N ARG A 111 -9.51 -4.12 5.72
CA ARG A 111 -10.04 -3.78 7.06
C ARG A 111 -8.96 -3.68 8.14
N ASP A 112 -7.75 -4.19 7.90
CA ASP A 112 -6.62 -4.09 8.82
C ASP A 112 -5.74 -2.87 8.57
N SER A 113 -5.90 -2.17 7.45
CA SER A 113 -5.07 -1.03 7.06
C SER A 113 -5.13 0.13 8.06
N TRP A 114 -6.23 0.32 8.79
CA TRP A 114 -6.33 1.37 9.82
C TRP A 114 -5.45 1.11 11.04
N ARG A 115 -5.16 -0.15 11.36
CA ARG A 115 -4.34 -0.53 12.53
C ARG A 115 -2.89 -0.83 12.18
N ASN A 116 -2.66 -1.31 10.96
CA ASN A 116 -1.35 -1.72 10.45
C ASN A 116 -1.07 -1.05 9.08
N PRO A 117 -1.01 0.29 9.00
CA PRO A 117 -0.80 0.97 7.73
C PRO A 117 0.65 0.81 7.24
N THR A 118 0.82 0.46 5.97
CA THR A 118 2.14 0.49 5.32
C THR A 118 2.54 1.94 4.97
N PRO A 119 3.82 2.22 4.68
CA PRO A 119 4.22 3.53 4.17
C PRO A 119 3.46 3.96 2.91
N ALA A 120 3.18 3.03 1.99
CA ALA A 120 2.38 3.29 0.79
C ALA A 120 0.94 3.64 1.13
N THR A 121 0.31 2.90 2.06
CA THR A 121 -1.04 3.22 2.57
C THR A 121 -1.08 4.64 3.17
N ARG A 122 -0.08 5.02 3.97
CA ARG A 122 0.01 6.37 4.54
C ARG A 122 0.10 7.45 3.46
N ARG A 123 0.99 7.30 2.48
CA ARG A 123 1.12 8.26 1.37
C ARG A 123 -0.17 8.38 0.57
N TYR A 124 -0.82 7.25 0.27
CA TYR A 124 -2.10 7.21 -0.43
C TYR A 124 -3.17 8.03 0.30
N PHE A 125 -3.46 7.72 1.57
CA PHE A 125 -4.50 8.43 2.34
C PHE A 125 -4.16 9.90 2.59
N ALA A 126 -2.88 10.23 2.81
CA ALA A 126 -2.44 11.62 2.92
C ALA A 126 -2.71 12.38 1.61
N GLN A 127 -2.37 11.79 0.46
CA GLN A 127 -2.59 12.42 -0.83
C GLN A 127 -4.07 12.60 -1.17
N LEU A 128 -4.93 11.64 -0.82
CA LEU A 128 -6.38 11.79 -0.98
C LEU A 128 -6.92 12.99 -0.19
N ARG A 129 -6.51 13.12 1.08
CA ARG A 129 -6.87 14.24 1.94
C ARG A 129 -6.42 15.57 1.33
N ASP A 130 -5.20 15.64 0.82
CA ASP A 130 -4.64 16.85 0.23
C ASP A 130 -5.38 17.27 -1.07
N TRP A 131 -6.02 16.33 -1.76
CA TRP A 131 -6.91 16.61 -2.89
C TRP A 131 -8.38 16.80 -2.51
N GLY A 132 -8.68 16.88 -1.20
CA GLY A 132 -9.98 17.23 -0.65
C GLY A 132 -10.92 16.06 -0.39
N TYR A 133 -10.43 14.82 -0.35
CA TYR A 133 -11.21 13.71 0.19
C TYR A 133 -11.32 13.85 1.72
N ALA A 134 -12.54 13.85 2.24
CA ALA A 134 -12.80 13.92 3.67
C ALA A 134 -12.66 12.52 4.30
N LEU A 135 -11.54 12.27 4.98
CA LEU A 135 -11.27 11.00 5.66
C LEU A 135 -12.29 10.75 6.78
N ALA A 136 -12.93 9.58 6.75
CA ALA A 136 -13.72 9.09 7.87
C ALA A 136 -12.84 8.85 9.10
N ASP A 137 -13.43 8.85 10.29
CA ASP A 137 -12.69 8.69 11.57
C ASP A 137 -11.76 7.47 11.57
N VAL A 138 -12.21 6.35 11.01
CA VAL A 138 -11.40 5.12 10.90
C VAL A 138 -10.24 5.24 9.92
N GLU A 139 -10.37 6.03 8.86
CA GLU A 139 -9.32 6.27 7.88
C GLU A 139 -8.28 7.26 8.40
N GLN A 140 -8.67 8.18 9.29
CA GLN A 140 -7.73 9.09 9.95
C GLN A 140 -6.71 8.33 10.80
N LEU A 141 -7.07 7.16 11.35
CA LEU A 141 -6.16 6.29 12.09
C LEU A 141 -4.98 5.78 11.25
N VAL A 142 -5.12 5.73 9.91
CA VAL A 142 -4.01 5.40 9.01
C VAL A 142 -2.88 6.42 9.14
N LEU A 143 -3.21 7.68 9.38
CA LEU A 143 -2.28 8.80 9.39
C LEU A 143 -1.80 9.18 10.79
N THR A 144 -2.29 8.53 11.84
CA THR A 144 -1.81 8.74 13.21
C THR A 144 -0.50 7.99 13.43
N ASP A 145 0.48 8.64 14.05
CA ASP A 145 1.74 8.00 14.44
C ASP A 145 1.54 7.13 15.67
N ASP A 146 2.06 5.90 15.62
CA ASP A 146 1.89 4.86 16.65
C ASP A 146 2.61 5.17 17.98
N ALA A 147 3.17 6.37 18.15
CA ALA A 147 3.80 6.83 19.40
C ALA A 147 2.83 6.91 20.59
N THR A 148 1.53 6.70 20.38
CA THR A 148 0.51 6.61 21.45
C THR A 148 0.04 5.18 21.74
N LYS A 149 0.58 4.14 21.10
CA LYS A 149 0.20 2.74 21.36
C LYS A 149 0.97 2.08 22.52
N ASP A 150 1.95 2.77 23.14
CA ASP A 150 2.90 2.17 24.09
C ASP A 150 2.72 2.64 25.55
N THR A 151 1.48 2.77 26.03
CA THR A 151 1.21 3.03 27.46
C THR A 151 -0.03 2.31 27.96
N THR A 152 -0.10 0.99 27.77
CA THR A 152 -0.84 0.10 28.68
C THR A 152 -0.22 -1.30 28.65
N ASP A 153 1.01 -1.43 29.13
CA ASP A 153 1.38 -2.64 29.86
C ASP A 153 2.35 -2.25 30.98
N ALA A 154 1.83 -2.23 32.20
CA ALA A 154 2.61 -2.00 33.41
C ALA A 154 3.13 -3.36 33.91
N PRO A 155 4.33 -3.40 34.53
CA PRO A 155 5.12 -4.62 34.66
C PRO A 155 4.59 -5.54 35.76
N GLN A 156 4.51 -6.84 35.48
CA GLN A 156 4.40 -7.87 36.51
C GLN A 156 5.80 -8.38 36.86
N GLY A 157 6.26 -7.97 38.04
CA GLY A 157 7.50 -8.45 38.63
C GLY A 157 7.34 -9.78 39.39
N ALA A 158 8.40 -10.58 39.24
CA ALA A 158 9.13 -11.36 40.25
C ALA A 158 8.57 -12.68 40.85
N GLY A 159 9.45 -13.69 40.80
CA GLY A 159 9.49 -14.93 41.60
C GLY A 159 9.75 -16.15 40.69
N ASP A 160 10.79 -16.97 40.81
CA ASP A 160 11.78 -17.14 41.87
C ASP A 160 13.00 -17.93 41.32
N ALA A 161 14.06 -18.02 42.12
CA ALA A 161 15.46 -18.19 41.70
C ALA A 161 16.02 -19.65 41.65
N VAL A 162 17.12 -19.78 40.89
CA VAL A 162 18.32 -20.68 40.92
C VAL A 162 18.27 -22.18 41.29
N ASP A 163 18.98 -23.00 40.49
CA ASP A 163 20.16 -23.74 40.99
C ASP A 163 21.17 -24.06 39.87
N VAL A 164 22.45 -24.05 40.26
CA VAL A 164 23.71 -24.13 39.51
C VAL A 164 24.24 -25.57 39.50
N ASN A 165 24.94 -25.98 38.42
CA ASN A 165 26.17 -26.75 38.62
C ASN A 165 27.12 -26.66 37.41
N GLU A 166 28.33 -26.15 37.68
CA GLU A 166 29.53 -26.21 36.85
C GLU A 166 30.18 -27.60 36.88
N GLN A 167 30.90 -27.94 35.79
CA GLN A 167 32.18 -28.68 35.72
C GLN A 167 32.26 -29.40 34.36
N GLY A 168 33.29 -29.28 33.52
CA GLY A 168 34.56 -28.58 33.60
C GLY A 168 35.27 -28.71 32.25
N ALA A 169 36.17 -27.75 31.94
CA ALA A 169 37.18 -27.90 30.90
C ALA A 169 38.39 -28.67 31.46
N PRO A 170 39.24 -29.23 30.58
CA PRO A 170 40.50 -28.51 30.42
C PRO A 170 41.00 -28.40 28.97
N GLU A 171 41.95 -27.48 28.87
CA GLU A 171 42.65 -26.92 27.72
C GLU A 171 43.58 -27.91 27.00
N GLY A 172 43.94 -27.56 25.76
CA GLY A 172 45.03 -28.13 24.98
C GLY A 172 45.41 -27.16 23.85
N GLU A 173 46.47 -26.40 24.10
CA GLU A 173 47.12 -25.37 23.29
C GLU A 173 47.74 -25.85 21.96
N GLU A 174 47.84 -24.88 21.03
CA GLU A 174 48.92 -24.62 20.03
C GLU A 174 49.18 -25.67 18.91
N ASP A 175 49.52 -25.35 17.66
CA ASP A 175 50.20 -24.16 17.12
C ASP A 175 50.15 -24.12 15.56
N SER A 176 50.55 -22.98 14.97
CA SER A 176 51.17 -22.80 13.63
C SER A 176 50.34 -23.06 12.35
N GLU A 177 49.96 -22.06 11.54
CA GLU A 177 50.76 -21.20 10.62
C GLU A 177 50.86 -21.71 9.15
N ALA A 178 50.41 -20.82 8.24
CA ALA A 178 50.85 -20.54 6.86
C ALA A 178 50.48 -21.40 5.62
N ALA A 179 50.31 -20.62 4.53
CA ALA A 179 50.48 -20.89 3.10
C ALA A 179 49.31 -21.58 2.36
N ALA A 180 48.52 -20.87 1.54
CA ALA A 180 48.81 -20.28 0.22
C ALA A 180 48.41 -21.21 -0.96
N LEU A 181 47.56 -20.64 -1.82
CA LEU A 181 47.44 -20.82 -3.28
C LEU A 181 47.17 -22.21 -3.88
N GLY A 182 46.08 -22.25 -4.65
CA GLY A 182 45.75 -23.24 -5.67
C GLY A 182 44.51 -22.79 -6.42
#